data_AF-A0A2D4I2F4-F1
#
_entry.id   AF-A0A2D4I2F4-F1
#
_cell.length_a   1.000
_cell.length_b   1.000
_cell.length_c   1.000
_cell.angle_alpha   90.00
_cell.angle_beta   90.00
_cell.angle_gamma   90.00
#
_symmetry.space_group_name_H-M   'P 1'
#
loop_
_entity.id
_entity.type
_entity.pdbx_description
1 polymer ?
#
loop_
_entity_poly.entity_id
_entity_poly.type
_entity_poly.pdbx_seq_one_letter_code
_entity_poly.pdbx_strand_id
1 'polypeptide(L)'
;MLILPLFKRKSNEEAKKKRERVSSLNVMEPSLLQFYISRLWLNKFRTFAEPGSISNNDFLCIHGGVPPHKASFIEDLVVMLPQNIWDNLYSRYGGGPAVNHLYVCYTCQMETEKIEKRRKAEMEMFIRLNRAFQEEESPSIFYCISMQWFREWEAFVKGKDNDPPGPIDNTKIGVSKCGSLVLKEGADSGQISEETWNFLQSIYGGGPEIILRPPVAQSESESLPTEDKVELETHRL
;
A
#
# COMPACT_ATOMS: atom_id res chain seq x y z
N MET A 1 38.74 -24.23 -26.56
CA MET A 1 37.80 -23.36 -25.81
C MET A 1 38.51 -22.09 -25.29
N LEU A 2 39.07 -21.24 -26.18
CA LEU A 2 39.87 -20.05 -25.81
C LEU A 2 39.37 -18.73 -26.46
N ILE A 3 38.09 -18.66 -26.87
CA ILE A 3 37.56 -17.49 -27.60
C ILE A 3 37.07 -16.38 -26.64
N LEU A 4 36.66 -16.74 -25.42
CA LEU A 4 36.07 -15.80 -24.46
C LEU A 4 37.01 -14.66 -23.99
N PRO A 5 38.31 -14.89 -23.67
CA PRO A 5 39.17 -13.83 -23.16
C PRO A 5 39.53 -12.78 -24.22
N LEU A 6 39.76 -13.21 -25.47
CA LEU A 6 40.08 -12.31 -26.58
C LEU A 6 38.85 -11.52 -27.04
N PHE A 7 37.67 -12.15 -27.06
CA PHE A 7 36.42 -11.48 -27.38
C PHE A 7 36.05 -10.42 -26.34
N LYS A 8 36.18 -10.73 -25.04
CA LYS A 8 35.97 -9.76 -23.95
C LYS A 8 36.94 -8.58 -24.03
N ARG A 9 38.23 -8.83 -24.30
CA ARG A 9 39.24 -7.76 -24.45
C ARG A 9 38.96 -6.87 -25.67
N LYS A 10 38.63 -7.47 -26.83
CA LYS A 10 38.29 -6.72 -28.05
C LYS A 10 37.02 -5.88 -27.87
N SER A 11 35.99 -6.45 -27.26
CA SER A 11 34.74 -5.73 -26.93
C SER A 11 35.01 -4.53 -25.99
N ASN A 12 35.93 -4.67 -25.03
CA ASN A 12 36.29 -3.59 -24.12
C ASN A 12 37.07 -2.44 -24.79
N GLU A 13 38.03 -2.74 -25.66
CA GLU A 13 38.75 -1.72 -26.44
C GLU A 13 37.82 -0.99 -27.42
N GLU A 14 36.91 -1.74 -28.06
CA GLU A 14 35.87 -1.14 -28.86
C GLU A 14 34.98 -0.22 -28.01
N ALA A 15 34.53 -0.66 -26.83
CA ALA A 15 33.74 0.17 -25.92
C ALA A 15 34.47 1.47 -25.51
N LYS A 16 35.77 1.39 -25.23
CA LYS A 16 36.60 2.55 -24.90
C LYS A 16 36.66 3.56 -26.04
N LYS A 17 36.97 3.11 -27.27
CA LYS A 17 37.00 3.96 -28.47
C LYS A 17 35.64 4.62 -28.74
N LYS A 18 34.54 3.95 -28.40
CA LYS A 18 33.18 4.51 -28.53
C LYS A 18 32.94 5.64 -27.54
N ARG A 19 33.34 5.46 -26.27
CA ARG A 19 33.24 6.50 -25.24
C ARG A 19 34.07 7.73 -25.61
N GLU A 20 35.28 7.51 -26.14
CA GLU A 20 36.14 8.60 -26.64
C GLU A 20 35.48 9.36 -27.78
N ARG A 21 34.84 8.67 -28.74
CA ARG A 21 34.09 9.33 -29.82
C ARG A 21 32.92 10.18 -29.33
N VAL A 22 32.11 9.64 -28.41
CA VAL A 22 30.98 10.40 -27.83
C VAL A 22 31.50 11.60 -27.03
N SER A 23 32.58 11.44 -26.28
CA SER A 23 33.20 12.54 -25.52
C SER A 23 33.84 13.61 -26.41
N SER A 24 34.21 13.26 -27.65
CA SER A 24 34.74 14.21 -28.64
C SER A 24 33.66 15.01 -29.37
N LEU A 25 32.38 14.64 -29.20
CA LEU A 25 31.27 15.42 -29.74
C LEU A 25 31.21 16.77 -29.02
N ASN A 26 30.98 17.85 -29.77
CA ASN A 26 30.94 19.18 -29.21
C ASN A 26 29.67 19.35 -28.35
N VAL A 27 29.86 19.39 -27.03
CA VAL A 27 28.78 19.59 -26.05
C VAL A 27 28.24 21.03 -26.09
N MET A 28 29.01 21.97 -26.64
CA MET A 28 28.67 23.39 -26.75
C MET A 28 28.00 23.75 -28.08
N GLU A 29 27.70 22.77 -28.93
CA GLU A 29 26.98 23.02 -30.18
C GLU A 29 25.53 23.44 -29.87
N PRO A 30 25.07 24.61 -30.37
CA PRO A 30 23.68 25.03 -30.18
C PRO A 30 22.75 24.00 -30.81
N SER A 31 21.88 23.40 -30.01
CA SER A 31 20.91 22.42 -30.46
C SER A 31 19.50 23.00 -30.36
N LEU A 32 18.69 22.78 -31.39
CA LEU A 32 17.28 23.19 -31.40
C LEU A 32 16.45 22.39 -30.38
N LEU A 33 16.89 21.17 -30.08
CA LEU A 33 16.28 20.27 -29.12
C LEU A 33 17.32 19.78 -28.12
N GLN A 34 16.90 19.64 -26.87
CA GLN A 34 17.66 18.99 -25.82
C GLN A 34 16.96 17.69 -25.45
N PHE A 35 17.74 16.69 -25.09
CA PHE A 35 17.24 15.38 -24.68
C PHE A 35 17.67 15.05 -23.26
N TYR A 36 16.83 14.32 -22.53
CA TYR A 36 17.11 13.82 -21.21
C TYR A 36 17.35 12.31 -21.27
N ILE A 37 18.42 11.88 -20.62
CA ILE A 37 18.79 10.48 -20.52
C ILE A 37 19.03 10.06 -19.07
N SER A 38 18.72 8.80 -18.76
CA SER A 38 18.96 8.22 -17.44
C SER A 38 20.44 8.26 -17.07
N ARG A 39 20.74 8.78 -15.87
CA ARG A 39 22.07 8.66 -15.25
C ARG A 39 22.45 7.21 -14.99
N LEU A 40 21.48 6.35 -14.63
CA LEU A 40 21.74 4.92 -14.44
C LEU A 40 22.20 4.29 -15.75
N TRP A 41 21.55 4.60 -16.87
CA TRP A 41 21.98 4.10 -18.16
C TRP A 41 23.34 4.69 -18.58
N LEU A 42 23.58 5.99 -18.38
CA LEU A 42 24.89 6.58 -18.66
C LEU A 42 26.02 5.96 -17.83
N ASN A 43 25.76 5.63 -16.57
CA ASN A 43 26.74 4.94 -15.73
C ASN A 43 27.04 3.55 -16.28
N LYS A 44 26.03 2.81 -16.76
CA LYS A 44 26.24 1.55 -17.50
C LYS A 44 27.07 1.78 -18.75
N PHE A 45 26.76 2.79 -19.55
CA PHE A 45 27.55 3.14 -20.75
C PHE A 45 29.03 3.41 -20.44
N ARG A 46 29.32 4.11 -19.34
CA ARG A 46 30.68 4.44 -18.89
C ARG A 46 31.46 3.25 -18.34
N THR A 47 30.80 2.23 -17.81
CA THR A 47 31.45 1.15 -17.06
C THR A 47 31.37 -0.21 -17.76
N PHE A 48 30.30 -0.51 -18.49
CA PHE A 48 30.07 -1.80 -19.16
C PHE A 48 30.50 -1.74 -20.62
N ALA A 49 31.07 -2.83 -21.12
CA ALA A 49 31.38 -2.97 -22.55
C ALA A 49 30.11 -2.97 -23.42
N GLU A 50 29.02 -3.53 -22.87
CA GLU A 50 27.70 -3.63 -23.50
C GLU A 50 26.63 -3.10 -22.53
N PRO A 51 26.28 -1.80 -22.59
CA PRO A 51 25.32 -1.20 -21.67
C PRO A 51 23.86 -1.57 -21.92
N GLY A 52 23.56 -2.23 -23.05
CA GLY A 52 22.20 -2.50 -23.52
C GLY A 52 21.53 -1.27 -24.15
N SER A 53 20.25 -1.40 -24.48
CA SER A 53 19.45 -0.31 -25.04
C SER A 53 19.21 0.82 -24.04
N ILE A 54 19.03 2.05 -24.53
CA ILE A 54 18.68 3.19 -23.68
C ILE A 54 17.34 2.91 -23.01
N SER A 55 17.25 3.14 -21.71
CA SER A 55 16.01 3.08 -20.94
C SER A 55 15.93 4.29 -20.04
N ASN A 56 14.83 5.03 -20.19
CA ASN A 56 14.51 6.22 -19.39
C ASN A 56 13.36 5.94 -18.40
N ASN A 57 12.98 4.67 -18.24
CA ASN A 57 11.87 4.23 -17.39
C ASN A 57 12.19 4.31 -15.88
N ASP A 58 13.46 4.55 -15.51
CA ASP A 58 13.85 4.77 -14.12
C ASP A 58 13.41 6.13 -13.59
N PHE A 59 13.19 7.13 -14.46
CA PHE A 59 12.69 8.45 -14.05
C PHE A 59 11.31 8.80 -14.65
N LEU A 60 10.76 7.97 -15.53
CA LEU A 60 9.41 8.13 -16.08
C LEU A 60 8.43 7.09 -15.54
N CYS A 61 7.15 7.45 -15.47
CA CYS A 61 6.06 6.49 -15.33
C CYS A 61 5.59 5.99 -16.71
N ILE A 62 4.67 5.02 -16.71
CA ILE A 62 4.04 4.48 -17.92
C ILE A 62 3.26 5.53 -18.73
N HIS A 63 2.86 6.64 -18.10
CA HIS A 63 2.19 7.76 -18.76
C HIS A 63 3.17 8.72 -19.47
N GLY A 64 4.48 8.47 -19.39
CA GLY A 64 5.52 9.27 -20.03
C GLY A 64 5.95 10.54 -19.29
N GLY A 65 5.38 10.80 -18.11
CA GLY A 65 5.78 11.91 -17.24
C GLY A 65 6.66 11.47 -16.07
N VAL A 66 7.21 12.44 -15.35
CA VAL A 66 7.98 12.21 -14.11
C VAL A 66 7.01 11.89 -12.97
N PRO A 67 7.16 10.76 -12.24
CA PRO A 67 6.35 10.48 -11.06
C PRO A 67 6.45 11.61 -10.02
N PRO A 68 5.35 12.05 -9.37
CA PRO A 68 5.37 13.18 -8.45
C PRO A 68 6.42 13.06 -7.33
N HIS A 69 6.58 11.86 -6.77
CA HIS A 69 7.56 11.60 -5.71
C HIS A 69 9.02 11.69 -6.16
N LYS A 70 9.30 11.74 -7.48
CA LYS A 70 10.65 11.93 -8.04
C LYS A 70 10.91 13.37 -8.50
N ALA A 71 9.88 14.21 -8.57
CA ALA A 71 9.97 15.54 -9.16
C ALA A 71 10.98 16.44 -8.44
N SER A 72 11.09 16.33 -7.11
CA SER A 72 12.00 17.16 -6.31
C SER A 72 13.48 16.85 -6.50
N PHE A 73 13.83 15.67 -7.02
CA PHE A 73 15.21 15.24 -7.24
C PHE A 73 15.45 14.72 -8.67
N ILE A 74 14.61 15.16 -9.63
CA ILE A 74 14.71 14.69 -11.02
C ILE A 74 16.09 14.98 -11.64
N GLU A 75 16.72 16.10 -11.25
CA GLU A 75 18.05 16.49 -11.71
C GLU A 75 19.13 15.46 -11.33
N ASP A 76 18.95 14.72 -10.23
CA ASP A 76 19.84 13.66 -9.77
C ASP A 76 19.63 12.34 -10.52
N LEU A 77 18.58 12.23 -11.32
CA LEU A 77 18.26 11.03 -12.11
C LEU A 77 18.60 11.20 -13.59
N VAL A 78 18.60 12.41 -14.11
CA VAL A 78 18.75 12.69 -15.56
C VAL A 78 20.02 13.44 -15.90
N VAL A 79 20.48 13.29 -17.13
CA VAL A 79 21.47 14.16 -17.77
C VAL A 79 20.85 14.74 -19.02
N MET A 80 20.98 16.05 -19.17
CA MET A 80 20.62 16.75 -20.39
C MET A 80 21.74 16.60 -21.43
N LEU A 81 21.37 16.24 -22.64
CA LEU A 81 22.25 16.04 -23.78
C LEU A 81 21.83 16.94 -24.93
N PRO A 82 22.80 17.56 -25.64
CA PRO A 82 22.56 18.14 -26.94
C PRO A 82 22.08 17.07 -27.94
N GLN A 83 21.29 17.49 -28.93
CA GLN A 83 20.70 16.60 -29.94
C GLN A 83 21.73 15.71 -30.67
N ASN A 84 22.88 16.25 -31.08
CA ASN A 84 23.92 15.48 -31.78
C ASN A 84 24.46 14.29 -30.94
N ILE A 85 24.60 14.47 -29.63
CA ILE A 85 25.02 13.41 -28.70
C ILE A 85 23.90 12.38 -28.54
N TRP A 86 22.66 12.85 -28.37
CA TRP A 86 21.49 11.96 -28.30
C TRP A 86 21.37 11.10 -29.56
N ASP A 87 21.40 11.71 -30.75
CA ASP A 87 21.25 11.01 -32.02
C ASP A 87 22.34 9.94 -32.21
N ASN A 88 23.58 10.23 -31.80
CA ASN A 88 24.67 9.26 -31.84
C ASN A 88 24.43 8.06 -30.93
N LEU A 89 23.99 8.32 -29.69
CA LEU A 89 23.69 7.27 -28.72
C LEU A 89 22.47 6.45 -29.17
N TYR A 90 21.40 7.12 -29.58
CA TYR A 90 20.16 6.48 -30.00
C TYR A 90 20.33 5.65 -31.27
N SER A 91 21.01 6.18 -32.29
CA SER A 91 21.31 5.45 -33.54
C SER A 91 22.00 4.11 -33.29
N ARG A 92 22.79 4.03 -32.22
CA ARG A 92 23.60 2.85 -31.90
C ARG A 92 22.95 1.89 -30.91
N TYR A 93 22.36 2.41 -29.85
CA TYR A 93 21.86 1.60 -28.73
C TYR A 93 20.35 1.42 -28.80
N GLY A 94 19.63 2.26 -29.55
CA GLY A 94 18.17 2.26 -29.63
C GLY A 94 17.52 2.35 -28.24
N GLY A 95 16.31 1.80 -28.13
CA GLY A 95 15.55 1.79 -26.88
C GLY A 95 14.60 2.98 -26.75
N GLY A 96 14.36 3.44 -25.52
CA GLY A 96 13.47 4.56 -25.25
C GLY A 96 12.85 4.54 -23.85
N PRO A 97 11.86 5.43 -23.62
CA PRO A 97 11.37 6.45 -24.55
C PRO A 97 12.37 7.60 -24.74
N ALA A 98 12.32 8.28 -25.89
CA ALA A 98 13.04 9.53 -26.10
C ALA A 98 12.35 10.65 -25.31
N VAL A 99 13.13 11.47 -24.61
CA VAL A 99 12.59 12.50 -23.70
C VAL A 99 13.23 13.83 -24.06
N ASN A 100 12.44 14.79 -24.52
CA ASN A 100 12.89 16.15 -24.81
C ASN A 100 12.28 17.19 -23.87
N HIS A 101 11.31 16.80 -23.04
CA HIS A 101 10.66 17.64 -22.04
C HIS A 101 10.38 16.81 -20.79
N LEU A 102 10.58 17.42 -19.62
CA LEU A 102 10.22 16.86 -18.33
C LEU A 102 9.00 17.59 -17.79
N TYR A 103 7.98 16.84 -17.38
CA TYR A 103 6.81 17.35 -16.70
C TYR A 103 6.39 16.37 -15.62
N VAL A 104 5.85 16.90 -14.51
CA VAL A 104 5.26 16.06 -13.48
C VAL A 104 4.02 15.39 -14.06
N CYS A 105 3.92 14.07 -13.89
CA CYS A 105 2.78 13.32 -14.41
C CYS A 105 1.51 13.65 -13.62
N TYR A 106 0.58 14.37 -14.26
CA TYR A 106 -0.71 14.73 -13.67
C TYR A 106 -1.57 13.50 -13.32
N THR A 107 -1.59 12.46 -14.18
CA THR A 107 -2.33 11.23 -13.88
C THR A 107 -1.85 10.57 -12.59
N CYS A 108 -0.53 10.37 -12.44
CA CYS A 108 0.04 9.81 -11.23
C CYS A 108 -0.18 10.70 -9.99
N GLN A 109 -0.21 12.02 -10.18
CA GLN A 109 -0.53 12.96 -9.11
C GLN A 109 -1.97 12.76 -8.63
N MET A 110 -2.94 12.72 -9.55
CA MET A 110 -4.36 12.49 -9.22
C MET A 110 -4.60 11.14 -8.57
N GLU A 111 -3.91 10.08 -9.03
CA GLU A 111 -3.98 8.77 -8.40
C GLU A 111 -3.47 8.80 -6.96
N THR A 112 -2.33 9.46 -6.72
CA THR A 112 -1.75 9.62 -5.37
C THR A 112 -2.68 10.42 -4.46
N GLU A 113 -3.18 11.56 -4.92
CA GLU A 113 -4.11 12.41 -4.16
C GLU A 113 -5.43 11.69 -3.85
N LYS A 114 -5.94 10.89 -4.79
CA LYS A 114 -7.14 10.08 -4.60
C LYS A 114 -6.93 9.01 -3.51
N ILE A 115 -5.79 8.33 -3.52
CA ILE A 115 -5.44 7.33 -2.51
C ILE A 115 -5.31 8.01 -1.15
N GLU A 116 -4.63 9.15 -1.07
CA GLU A 116 -4.43 9.87 0.18
C GLU A 116 -5.75 10.39 0.76
N LYS A 117 -6.63 10.93 -0.09
CA LYS A 117 -7.98 11.35 0.30
C LYS A 117 -8.80 10.17 0.83
N ARG A 118 -8.69 8.99 0.21
CA ARG A 118 -9.35 7.77 0.67
C ARG A 118 -8.84 7.34 2.04
N ARG A 119 -7.52 7.23 2.21
CA ARG A 119 -6.88 6.86 3.49
C ARG A 119 -7.32 7.77 4.63
N LYS A 120 -7.28 9.08 4.39
CA LYS A 120 -7.72 10.08 5.36
C LYS A 120 -9.20 9.92 5.72
N ALA A 121 -10.08 9.80 4.73
CA ALA A 121 -11.51 9.64 4.96
C ALA A 121 -11.82 8.35 5.75
N GLU A 122 -11.15 7.24 5.43
CA GLU A 122 -11.34 5.98 6.15
C GLU A 122 -10.84 6.06 7.60
N MET A 123 -9.65 6.63 7.82
CA MET A 123 -9.08 6.83 9.16
C MET A 123 -9.97 7.73 10.02
N GLU A 124 -10.40 8.88 9.49
CA GLU A 124 -11.26 9.83 10.21
C GLU A 124 -12.60 9.19 10.60
N MET A 125 -13.21 8.44 9.69
CA MET A 125 -14.45 7.72 9.96
C MET A 125 -14.27 6.65 11.03
N PHE A 126 -13.20 5.84 10.93
CA PHE A 126 -12.91 4.82 11.94
C PHE A 126 -12.68 5.44 13.33
N ILE A 127 -11.87 6.49 13.43
CA ILE A 127 -11.62 7.18 14.71
C ILE A 127 -12.94 7.68 15.33
N ARG A 128 -13.82 8.25 14.50
CA ARG A 128 -15.13 8.74 14.95
C ARG A 128 -16.01 7.62 15.49
N LEU A 129 -16.12 6.52 14.75
CA LEU A 129 -16.94 5.36 15.15
C LEU A 129 -16.37 4.67 16.39
N ASN A 130 -15.05 4.48 16.43
CA ASN A 130 -14.40 3.88 17.59
C ASN A 130 -14.58 4.75 18.85
N ARG A 131 -14.50 6.09 18.74
CA ARG A 131 -14.80 6.96 19.88
C ARG A 131 -16.23 6.79 20.37
N ALA A 132 -17.21 6.81 19.47
CA ALA A 132 -18.61 6.62 19.84
C ALA A 132 -18.85 5.27 20.54
N PHE A 133 -18.18 4.22 20.08
CA PHE A 133 -18.24 2.89 20.68
C PHE A 133 -17.60 2.83 22.08
N GLN A 134 -16.51 3.58 22.33
CA GLN A 134 -15.90 3.66 23.66
C GLN A 134 -16.74 4.48 24.65
N GLU A 135 -17.58 5.40 24.16
CA GLU A 135 -18.49 6.20 24.97
C GLU A 135 -19.79 5.45 25.33
N GLU A 136 -20.05 4.29 24.70
CA GLU A 136 -21.21 3.46 24.99
C GLU A 136 -21.03 2.68 26.30
N GLU A 137 -21.87 2.95 27.30
CA GLU A 137 -21.71 2.39 28.65
C GLU A 137 -21.92 0.87 28.73
N SER A 138 -22.78 0.30 27.89
CA SER A 138 -23.15 -1.13 27.96
C SER A 138 -23.57 -1.74 26.62
N PRO A 139 -22.63 -1.84 25.65
CA PRO A 139 -22.91 -2.50 24.38
C PRO A 139 -23.32 -3.96 24.57
N SER A 140 -24.47 -4.32 24.00
CA SER A 140 -25.08 -5.66 24.11
C SER A 140 -24.64 -6.62 23.00
N ILE A 141 -23.95 -6.11 21.98
CA ILE A 141 -23.52 -6.84 20.79
C ILE A 141 -22.15 -6.31 20.35
N PHE A 142 -21.25 -7.23 20.00
CA PHE A 142 -19.95 -6.90 19.43
C PHE A 142 -19.72 -7.66 18.13
N TYR A 143 -19.08 -7.01 17.17
CA TYR A 143 -18.62 -7.64 15.95
C TYR A 143 -17.14 -7.98 16.08
N CYS A 144 -16.74 -9.15 15.57
CA CYS A 144 -15.35 -9.57 15.55
C CYS A 144 -14.70 -9.32 14.20
N ILE A 145 -13.45 -8.85 14.23
CA ILE A 145 -12.63 -8.67 13.03
C ILE A 145 -11.26 -9.31 13.21
N SER A 146 -10.79 -10.00 12.16
CA SER A 146 -9.46 -10.60 12.13
C SER A 146 -8.39 -9.52 12.32
N MET A 147 -7.50 -9.70 13.30
CA MET A 147 -6.38 -8.78 13.52
C MET A 147 -5.36 -8.84 12.39
N GLN A 148 -5.30 -9.94 11.63
CA GLN A 148 -4.49 -9.99 10.41
C GLN A 148 -5.00 -8.95 9.41
N TRP A 149 -6.30 -9.02 9.06
CA TRP A 149 -6.91 -8.08 8.11
C TRP A 149 -6.86 -6.64 8.63
N PHE A 150 -7.13 -6.44 9.93
CA PHE A 150 -7.11 -5.11 10.53
C PHE A 150 -5.73 -4.46 10.48
N ARG A 151 -4.64 -5.23 10.63
CA ARG A 151 -3.26 -4.71 10.48
C ARG A 151 -2.95 -4.32 9.04
N GLU A 152 -3.45 -5.07 8.06
CA GLU A 152 -3.31 -4.72 6.63
C GLU A 152 -4.07 -3.42 6.32
N TRP A 153 -5.31 -3.30 6.81
CA TRP A 153 -6.08 -2.06 6.72
C TRP A 153 -5.35 -0.90 7.40
N GLU A 154 -4.86 -1.08 8.61
CA GLU A 154 -4.13 -0.06 9.37
C GLU A 154 -2.86 0.38 8.63
N ALA A 155 -2.11 -0.55 8.04
CA ALA A 155 -0.93 -0.25 7.24
C ALA A 155 -1.28 0.58 6.00
N PHE A 156 -2.39 0.27 5.33
CA PHE A 156 -2.90 1.05 4.21
C PHE A 156 -3.30 2.46 4.63
N VAL A 157 -4.16 2.63 5.64
CA VAL A 157 -4.65 3.97 6.05
C VAL A 157 -3.57 4.84 6.68
N LYS A 158 -2.50 4.25 7.23
CA LYS A 158 -1.29 4.97 7.72
C LYS A 158 -0.23 5.19 6.63
N GLY A 159 -0.49 4.80 5.39
CA GLY A 159 0.43 4.98 4.27
C GLY A 159 1.71 4.15 4.33
N LYS A 160 1.75 3.09 5.15
CA LYS A 160 2.87 2.14 5.19
C LYS A 160 2.87 1.23 3.96
N ASP A 161 1.69 0.81 3.52
CA ASP A 161 1.48 0.03 2.31
C ASP A 161 0.65 0.81 1.29
N ASN A 162 0.98 0.63 0.01
CA ASN A 162 0.27 1.29 -1.10
C ASN A 162 -1.02 0.58 -1.47
N ASP A 163 -1.06 -0.74 -1.28
CA ASP A 163 -2.20 -1.55 -1.62
C ASP A 163 -3.22 -1.56 -0.46
N PRO A 164 -4.51 -1.34 -0.75
CA PRO A 164 -5.55 -1.54 0.25
C PRO A 164 -5.67 -3.02 0.63
N PRO A 165 -6.21 -3.34 1.82
CA PRO A 165 -6.48 -4.73 2.18
C PRO A 165 -7.50 -5.32 1.19
N GLY A 166 -7.47 -6.65 1.07
CA GLY A 166 -8.50 -7.39 0.35
C GLY A 166 -9.86 -7.38 1.07
N PRO A 167 -10.81 -8.21 0.65
CA PRO A 167 -12.05 -8.42 1.39
C PRO A 167 -11.78 -8.86 2.83
N ILE A 168 -12.66 -8.48 3.76
CA ILE A 168 -12.55 -8.92 5.16
C ILE A 168 -12.54 -10.45 5.18
N ASP A 169 -11.56 -11.04 5.85
CA ASP A 169 -11.46 -12.49 6.01
C ASP A 169 -11.44 -12.89 7.49
N ASN A 170 -12.59 -13.33 7.97
CA ASN A 170 -12.80 -13.84 9.31
C ASN A 170 -12.78 -15.37 9.39
N THR A 171 -12.50 -16.09 8.30
CA THR A 171 -12.59 -17.55 8.25
C THR A 171 -11.69 -18.24 9.28
N LYS A 172 -10.52 -17.67 9.56
CA LYS A 172 -9.56 -18.20 10.53
C LYS A 172 -9.91 -17.93 11.99
N ILE A 173 -10.77 -16.95 12.25
CA ILE A 173 -11.19 -16.58 13.60
C ILE A 173 -12.57 -17.14 13.96
N GLY A 174 -13.32 -17.70 13.01
CA GLY A 174 -14.61 -18.35 13.24
C GLY A 174 -14.54 -19.87 13.29
N VAL A 175 -15.43 -20.49 14.06
CA VAL A 175 -15.72 -21.93 14.01
C VAL A 175 -17.23 -22.15 13.95
N SER A 176 -17.67 -23.13 13.14
CA SER A 176 -19.08 -23.50 13.10
C SER A 176 -19.42 -24.36 14.31
N LYS A 177 -20.39 -23.91 15.13
CA LYS A 177 -20.99 -24.67 16.22
C LYS A 177 -22.50 -24.70 16.04
N CYS A 178 -23.08 -25.90 15.93
CA CYS A 178 -24.53 -26.11 15.80
C CYS A 178 -25.19 -25.30 14.66
N GLY A 179 -24.49 -25.11 13.54
CA GLY A 179 -24.99 -24.35 12.39
C GLY A 179 -24.85 -22.82 12.53
N SER A 180 -24.35 -22.31 13.66
CA SER A 180 -24.00 -20.91 13.86
C SER A 180 -22.49 -20.72 13.80
N LEU A 181 -22.03 -19.57 13.31
CA LEU A 181 -20.63 -19.20 13.34
C LEU A 181 -20.33 -18.44 14.64
N VAL A 182 -19.36 -18.94 15.40
CA VAL A 182 -18.95 -18.31 16.66
C VAL A 182 -17.45 -18.05 16.64
N LEU A 183 -17.00 -17.10 17.47
CA LEU A 183 -15.58 -16.83 17.62
C LEU A 183 -14.84 -18.07 18.14
N LYS A 184 -13.72 -18.39 17.50
CA LYS A 184 -12.80 -19.43 17.92
C LYS A 184 -12.04 -18.96 19.16
N GLU A 185 -11.98 -19.81 20.16
CA GLU A 185 -11.21 -19.55 21.38
C GLU A 185 -9.72 -19.31 21.07
N GLY A 186 -9.16 -18.24 21.63
CA GLY A 186 -7.77 -17.84 21.40
C GLY A 186 -7.46 -17.29 20.00
N ALA A 187 -8.48 -16.96 19.20
CA ALA A 187 -8.27 -16.31 17.91
C ALA A 187 -7.70 -14.88 18.06
N ASP A 188 -6.81 -14.49 17.14
CA ASP A 188 -6.30 -13.11 17.05
C ASP A 188 -7.37 -12.21 16.40
N SER A 189 -8.32 -11.75 17.21
CA SER A 189 -9.47 -10.94 16.78
C SER A 189 -9.62 -9.67 17.62
N GLY A 190 -10.04 -8.58 16.97
CA GLY A 190 -10.51 -7.36 17.62
C GLY A 190 -12.04 -7.34 17.76
N GLN A 191 -12.55 -6.52 18.69
CA GLN A 191 -13.97 -6.22 18.84
C GLN A 191 -14.25 -4.81 18.31
N ILE A 192 -15.32 -4.68 17.52
CA ILE A 192 -15.76 -3.41 16.94
C ILE A 192 -17.29 -3.29 17.04
N SER A 193 -17.81 -2.06 16.92
CA SER A 193 -19.25 -1.81 16.87
C SER A 193 -19.87 -2.29 15.56
N GLU A 194 -21.20 -2.41 15.53
CA GLU A 194 -21.97 -2.70 14.32
C GLU A 194 -21.72 -1.68 13.21
N GLU A 195 -21.70 -0.38 13.56
CA GLU A 195 -21.45 0.70 12.62
C GLU A 195 -20.05 0.61 12.01
N THR A 196 -19.06 0.22 12.83
CA THR A 196 -17.68 0.03 12.37
C THR A 196 -17.58 -1.16 11.43
N TRP A 197 -18.25 -2.28 11.75
CA TRP A 197 -18.34 -3.43 10.86
C TRP A 197 -19.00 -3.06 9.54
N ASN A 198 -20.18 -2.45 9.58
CA ASN A 198 -20.94 -2.04 8.39
C ASN A 198 -20.14 -1.06 7.53
N PHE A 199 -19.43 -0.12 8.14
CA PHE A 199 -18.54 0.81 7.45
C PHE A 199 -17.44 0.05 6.68
N LEU A 200 -16.67 -0.80 7.34
CA LEU A 200 -15.57 -1.55 6.71
C LEU A 200 -16.10 -2.54 5.65
N GLN A 201 -17.15 -3.28 5.97
CA GLN A 201 -17.81 -4.24 5.09
C GLN A 201 -18.39 -3.55 3.84
N SER A 202 -18.89 -2.31 3.94
CA SER A 202 -19.40 -1.57 2.78
C SER A 202 -18.32 -1.19 1.77
N ILE A 203 -17.08 -1.04 2.22
CA ILE A 203 -15.93 -0.67 1.38
C ILE A 203 -15.23 -1.92 0.82
N TYR A 204 -15.00 -2.90 1.69
CA TYR A 204 -14.13 -4.04 1.40
C TYR A 204 -14.90 -5.33 1.10
N GLY A 205 -16.16 -5.43 1.52
CA GLY A 205 -16.92 -6.67 1.49
C GLY A 205 -16.24 -7.75 2.34
N GLY A 206 -16.51 -9.02 2.00
CA GLY A 206 -15.94 -10.17 2.68
C GLY A 206 -16.82 -10.72 3.81
N GLY A 207 -16.20 -11.27 4.84
CA GLY A 207 -16.85 -11.94 5.96
C GLY A 207 -16.06 -13.17 6.41
N PRO A 208 -16.69 -14.16 7.03
CA PRO A 208 -18.06 -14.13 7.55
C PRO A 208 -18.22 -13.17 8.74
N GLU A 209 -19.45 -12.77 9.00
CA GLU A 209 -19.82 -12.00 10.18
C GLU A 209 -19.78 -12.91 11.42
N ILE A 210 -19.14 -12.42 12.49
CA ILE A 210 -19.05 -13.12 13.77
C ILE A 210 -19.47 -12.13 14.85
N ILE A 211 -20.54 -12.46 15.56
CA ILE A 211 -21.15 -11.62 16.57
C ILE A 211 -20.96 -12.25 17.95
N LEU A 212 -20.50 -11.45 18.92
CA LEU A 212 -20.50 -11.79 20.35
C LEU A 212 -21.63 -11.07 21.06
N ARG A 213 -22.34 -11.80 21.92
CA ARG A 213 -23.28 -11.23 22.88
C ARG A 213 -22.75 -11.52 24.28
N PRO A 214 -22.42 -10.51 25.10
CA PRO A 214 -22.03 -10.75 26.48
C PRO A 214 -23.18 -11.47 27.21
N PRO A 215 -22.87 -12.40 28.14
CA PRO A 215 -23.89 -13.06 28.93
C PRO A 215 -24.69 -12.01 29.71
N VAL A 216 -26.02 -12.03 29.58
CA VAL A 216 -26.90 -11.23 30.44
C VAL A 216 -26.66 -11.69 31.87
N ALA A 217 -26.22 -10.78 32.75
CA ALA A 217 -26.15 -11.07 34.17
C ALA A 217 -27.56 -11.49 34.61
N GLN A 218 -27.72 -12.75 35.03
CA GLN A 218 -28.95 -13.19 35.66
C GLN A 218 -29.11 -12.36 36.92
N SER A 219 -30.00 -11.37 36.89
CA SER A 219 -30.44 -10.67 38.10
C SER A 219 -30.99 -11.73 39.04
N GLU A 220 -30.35 -11.87 40.22
CA GLU A 220 -30.85 -12.71 41.30
C GLU A 220 -32.34 -12.41 41.50
N SER A 221 -33.15 -13.44 41.31
CA SER A 221 -34.60 -13.40 41.49
C SER A 221 -34.93 -12.80 42.86
N GLU A 222 -35.72 -11.73 42.85
CA GLU A 222 -36.37 -11.15 44.02
C GLU A 222 -36.93 -12.24 44.93
N SER A 223 -36.35 -12.35 46.13
CA SER A 223 -36.97 -13.09 47.23
C SER A 223 -38.25 -12.37 47.64
N LEU A 224 -39.39 -12.98 47.33
CA LEU A 224 -40.72 -12.58 47.80
C LEU A 224 -40.72 -12.43 49.34
N PRO A 225 -41.32 -11.36 49.90
CA PRO A 225 -41.58 -11.29 51.33
C PRO A 225 -42.78 -12.17 51.67
N THR A 226 -42.58 -13.16 52.52
CA THR A 226 -43.68 -13.90 53.16
C THR A 226 -44.21 -13.09 54.33
N GLU A 227 -45.40 -12.51 54.18
CA GLU A 227 -46.23 -12.05 55.30
C GLU A 227 -47.23 -13.13 55.74
N ASP A 228 -47.33 -13.23 57.07
CA ASP A 228 -48.46 -13.64 57.90
C ASP A 228 -48.95 -15.10 57.95
N LYS A 229 -48.79 -15.69 59.14
CA LYS A 229 -49.96 -15.88 60.03
C LYS A 229 -49.56 -16.13 61.49
N VAL A 230 -49.95 -15.21 62.36
CA VAL A 230 -50.15 -15.42 63.79
C VAL A 230 -51.45 -16.18 63.98
N GLU A 231 -51.43 -17.33 64.65
CA GLU A 231 -52.61 -17.93 65.29
C GLU A 231 -52.25 -18.30 66.73
N LEU A 232 -52.91 -17.61 67.66
CA LEU A 232 -53.02 -18.02 69.06
C LEU A 232 -53.86 -19.31 69.12
N GLU A 233 -53.45 -20.28 69.93
CA GLU A 233 -54.42 -21.07 70.69
C GLU A 233 -53.85 -21.58 72.02
N THR A 234 -54.64 -21.28 73.04
CA THR A 234 -54.59 -21.64 74.46
C THR A 234 -54.73 -23.15 74.72
N HIS A 235 -53.97 -23.71 75.69
CA HIS A 235 -54.46 -24.30 76.97
C HIS A 235 -53.63 -25.49 77.50
N ARG A 236 -53.40 -25.45 78.83
CA ARG A 236 -53.27 -26.55 79.83
C ARG A 236 -51.93 -27.34 79.77
N LEU A 237 -51.21 -27.57 80.87
CA LEU A 237 -51.47 -27.67 82.31
C LEU A 237 -50.28 -27.10 83.10
#